data_AF-A0A932JBM8-F1
#
_entry.id   AF-A0A932JBM8-F1
#
_cell.length_a   1.000
_cell.length_b   1.000
_cell.length_c   1.000
_cell.angle_alpha   90.00
_cell.angle_beta   90.00
_cell.angle_gamma   90.00
#
_symmetry.space_group_name_H-M   'P 1'
#
loop_
_entity.id
_entity.type
_entity.pdbx_description
1 polymer ?
#
loop_
_entity_poly.entity_id
_entity_poly.type
_entity_poly.pdbx_seq_one_letter_code
_entity_poly.pdbx_strand_id
1 'polypeptide(L)'
;MNANSKESLPFLTLFLITVLVAALGLFFSVKARHKLIAAIAPYISAIVIAALIGYVDQHNDEVWAALILMLPSVFIFGFLLPRQAWQWALIIGGSVFFASLIGVTIGYVPPCHPGLDCPPPSFGNSLQALIALIPAFVGAYVGAALRWGTSYLHTQIVKE
;
A
#
# COMPACT_ATOMS: atom_id res chain seq x y z
N MET A 1 -13.68 -29.27 18.30
CA MET A 1 -14.44 -28.11 18.83
C MET A 1 -13.52 -26.91 18.83
N ASN A 2 -13.78 -25.97 17.91
CA ASN A 2 -12.93 -24.82 17.58
C ASN A 2 -13.28 -23.63 18.48
N ALA A 3 -12.31 -23.16 19.28
CA ALA A 3 -12.48 -22.07 20.24
C ALA A 3 -11.56 -20.87 19.99
N ASN A 4 -11.09 -20.63 18.75
CA ASN A 4 -10.05 -19.63 18.50
C ASN A 4 -10.34 -18.63 17.36
N SER A 5 -11.61 -18.27 17.12
CA SER A 5 -11.98 -17.32 16.03
C SER A 5 -12.36 -15.90 16.48
N LYS A 6 -12.18 -15.53 17.75
CA LYS A 6 -12.71 -14.24 18.27
C LYS A 6 -11.69 -13.13 18.56
N GLU A 7 -10.39 -13.36 18.42
CA GLU A 7 -9.37 -12.37 18.83
C GLU A 7 -8.78 -11.49 17.71
N SER A 8 -9.23 -11.60 16.45
CA SER A 8 -8.70 -10.78 15.34
C SER A 8 -9.36 -9.40 15.18
N LEU A 9 -10.43 -9.11 15.92
CA LEU A 9 -11.18 -7.84 15.83
C LEU A 9 -10.57 -6.59 16.52
N PRO A 10 -9.73 -6.65 17.58
CA PRO A 10 -9.27 -5.46 18.29
C PRO A 10 -8.20 -4.67 17.51
N PHE A 11 -7.42 -5.35 16.66
CA PHE A 11 -6.35 -4.68 15.91
C PHE A 11 -6.89 -3.85 14.74
N LEU A 12 -7.90 -4.39 14.03
CA LEU A 12 -8.53 -3.74 12.88
C LEU A 12 -9.35 -2.51 13.32
N THR A 13 -9.99 -2.60 14.48
CA THR A 13 -10.73 -1.47 15.09
C THR A 13 -9.79 -0.39 15.61
N LEU A 14 -8.69 -0.72 16.28
CA LEU A 14 -7.68 0.26 16.70
C LEU A 14 -7.02 0.95 15.50
N PHE A 15 -6.74 0.22 14.42
CA PHE A 15 -6.18 0.79 13.19
C PHE A 15 -7.17 1.76 12.53
N LEU A 16 -8.44 1.37 12.36
CA LEU A 16 -9.48 2.24 11.82
C LEU A 16 -9.71 3.49 12.69
N ILE A 17 -9.72 3.36 14.02
CA ILE A 17 -9.87 4.49 14.94
C ILE A 17 -8.69 5.45 14.81
N THR A 18 -7.46 4.95 14.70
CA THR A 18 -6.26 5.79 14.55
C THR A 18 -6.28 6.55 13.22
N VAL A 19 -6.68 5.88 12.13
CA VAL A 19 -6.84 6.48 10.80
C VAL A 19 -7.96 7.54 10.79
N LEU A 20 -9.09 7.26 11.46
CA LEU A 20 -10.22 8.18 11.56
C LEU A 20 -9.86 9.43 12.39
N VAL A 21 -9.13 9.25 13.51
CA VAL A 21 -8.66 10.36 14.37
C VAL A 21 -7.64 11.22 13.63
N ALA A 22 -6.75 10.63 12.83
CA ALA A 22 -5.82 11.36 11.97
C ALA A 22 -6.55 12.13 10.85
N ALA A 23 -7.61 11.55 10.28
CA ALA A 23 -8.43 12.21 9.27
C ALA A 23 -9.24 13.40 9.83
N LEU A 24 -9.74 13.29 11.07
CA LEU A 24 -10.52 14.35 11.72
C LEU A 24 -9.66 15.54 12.22
N GLY A 25 -8.40 15.31 12.58
CA GLY A 25 -7.48 16.37 13.00
C GLY A 25 -7.11 17.39 11.90
N LEU A 26 -7.38 17.06 10.63
CA LEU A 26 -7.05 17.90 9.46
C LEU A 26 -8.09 19.01 9.18
N PHE A 27 -9.22 19.07 9.89
CA PHE A 27 -10.35 19.92 9.52
C PHE A 27 -10.25 21.40 9.98
N PHE A 28 -9.33 21.77 10.87
CA PHE A 28 -9.32 23.11 11.50
C PHE A 28 -8.11 23.99 11.12
N SER A 29 -8.08 24.64 9.94
CA SER A 29 -7.54 26.02 9.72
C SER A 29 -7.27 26.31 8.22
N VAL A 30 -7.78 27.42 7.69
CA VAL A 30 -8.40 27.43 6.35
C VAL A 30 -7.58 28.07 5.20
N LYS A 31 -6.33 28.51 5.36
CA LYS A 31 -5.54 29.03 4.19
C LYS A 31 -4.09 28.59 4.12
N ALA A 32 -3.34 28.72 5.22
CA ALA A 32 -1.95 28.22 5.26
C ALA A 32 -1.88 26.69 5.38
N ARG A 33 -2.85 26.05 6.07
CA ARG A 33 -2.88 24.57 6.14
C ARG A 33 -3.33 23.93 4.83
N HIS A 34 -3.98 24.62 3.90
CA HIS A 34 -4.46 23.96 2.67
C HIS A 34 -3.31 23.40 1.82
N LYS A 35 -2.19 24.13 1.69
CA LYS A 35 -0.99 23.63 1.00
C LYS A 35 -0.33 22.47 1.74
N LEU A 36 -0.28 22.53 3.07
CA LEU A 36 0.31 21.49 3.92
C LEU A 36 -0.55 20.22 3.95
N ILE A 37 -1.86 20.34 4.11
CA ILE A 37 -2.84 19.25 4.08
C ILE A 37 -2.82 18.58 2.71
N ALA A 38 -2.84 19.35 1.62
CA ALA A 38 -2.74 18.80 0.26
C ALA A 38 -1.42 18.05 0.03
N ALA A 39 -0.34 18.46 0.69
CA ALA A 39 0.95 17.78 0.61
C ALA A 39 0.99 16.48 1.45
N ILE A 40 0.37 16.45 2.64
CA ILE A 40 0.44 15.31 3.58
C ILE A 40 -0.63 14.26 3.30
N ALA A 41 -1.82 14.65 2.86
CA ALA A 41 -2.94 13.75 2.56
C ALA A 41 -2.58 12.54 1.66
N PRO A 42 -1.81 12.69 0.56
CA PRO A 42 -1.43 11.53 -0.25
C PRO A 42 -0.52 10.55 0.49
N TYR A 43 0.34 11.04 1.39
CA TYR A 43 1.19 10.14 2.21
C TYR A 43 0.39 9.36 3.23
N ILE A 44 -0.55 10.01 3.92
CA ILE A 44 -1.42 9.32 4.88
C ILE A 44 -2.22 8.24 4.17
N SER A 45 -2.85 8.57 3.04
CA SER A 45 -3.61 7.58 2.26
C SER A 45 -2.73 6.45 1.73
N ALA A 46 -1.53 6.75 1.23
CA ALA A 46 -0.57 5.73 0.80
C ALA A 46 -0.15 4.80 1.96
N ILE A 47 0.08 5.33 3.17
CA ILE A 47 0.41 4.53 4.35
C ILE A 47 -0.75 3.61 4.76
N VAL A 48 -1.99 4.12 4.75
CA VAL A 48 -3.18 3.32 5.05
C VAL A 48 -3.35 2.17 4.06
N ILE A 49 -3.19 2.46 2.76
CA ILE A 49 -3.26 1.46 1.69
C ILE A 49 -2.11 0.45 1.81
N ALA A 50 -0.89 0.93 2.07
CA ALA A 50 0.29 0.10 2.29
C ALA A 50 0.10 -0.89 3.45
N ALA A 51 -0.46 -0.44 4.57
CA ALA A 51 -0.77 -1.28 5.71
C ALA A 51 -1.86 -2.31 5.38
N LEU A 52 -2.90 -1.92 4.64
CA LEU A 52 -3.95 -2.83 4.18
C LEU A 52 -3.38 -3.92 3.26
N ILE A 53 -2.50 -3.56 2.32
CA ILE A 53 -1.84 -4.51 1.42
C ILE A 53 -0.99 -5.49 2.21
N GLY A 54 -0.18 -5.01 3.15
CA GLY A 54 0.64 -5.88 4.01
C GLY A 54 -0.22 -6.81 4.89
N TYR A 55 -1.36 -6.33 5.38
CA TYR A 55 -2.32 -7.16 6.10
C TYR A 55 -2.92 -8.26 5.21
N VAL A 56 -3.36 -7.90 3.99
CA VAL A 56 -3.93 -8.85 3.03
C VAL A 56 -2.90 -9.89 2.62
N ASP A 57 -1.65 -9.47 2.37
CA ASP A 57 -0.53 -10.36 2.04
C ASP A 57 -0.26 -11.39 3.15
N GLN A 58 -0.31 -10.98 4.42
CA GLN A 58 -0.11 -11.90 5.55
C GLN A 58 -1.27 -12.90 5.77
N HIS A 59 -2.50 -12.55 5.34
CA HIS A 59 -3.70 -13.35 5.57
C HIS A 59 -4.10 -14.22 4.37
N ASN A 60 -3.42 -14.08 3.23
CA ASN A 60 -3.69 -14.85 2.03
C ASN A 60 -2.42 -15.54 1.55
N ASP A 61 -2.51 -16.83 1.27
CA ASP A 61 -1.39 -17.61 0.71
C ASP A 61 -1.09 -17.20 -0.74
N GLU A 62 -2.03 -16.52 -1.39
CA GLU A 62 -1.95 -16.12 -2.79
C GLU A 62 -1.41 -14.69 -2.95
N VAL A 63 -0.28 -14.58 -3.65
CA VAL A 63 0.35 -13.29 -4.01
C VAL A 63 -0.59 -12.39 -4.83
N TRP A 64 -1.55 -12.98 -5.55
CA TRP A 64 -2.51 -12.26 -6.40
C TRP A 64 -3.40 -11.29 -5.60
N ALA A 65 -3.77 -11.63 -4.36
CA ALA A 65 -4.63 -10.78 -3.54
C ALA A 65 -3.95 -9.43 -3.23
N ALA A 66 -2.68 -9.47 -2.82
CA ALA A 66 -1.89 -8.27 -2.58
C ALA A 66 -1.62 -7.48 -3.88
N LEU A 67 -1.29 -8.18 -4.97
CA LEU A 67 -1.04 -7.55 -6.28
C LEU A 67 -2.25 -6.77 -6.82
N ILE A 68 -3.47 -7.33 -6.70
CA ILE A 68 -4.71 -6.71 -7.17
C ILE A 68 -5.00 -5.40 -6.42
N LEU A 69 -4.63 -5.28 -5.15
CA LEU A 69 -4.77 -4.04 -4.40
C LEU A 69 -3.63 -3.06 -4.67
N MET A 70 -2.41 -3.58 -4.79
CA MET A 70 -1.20 -2.78 -4.97
C MET A 70 -1.19 -2.07 -6.32
N LEU A 71 -1.39 -2.79 -7.43
CA LEU A 71 -1.29 -2.24 -8.80
C LEU A 71 -2.19 -1.00 -9.05
N PRO A 72 -3.51 -1.06 -8.82
CA PRO A 72 -4.38 0.10 -9.06
C PRO A 72 -4.04 1.24 -8.11
N SER A 73 -3.63 0.95 -6.88
CA SER A 73 -3.24 1.98 -5.91
C SER A 73 -2.02 2.75 -6.39
N VAL A 74 -0.91 2.06 -6.71
CA VAL A 74 0.30 2.73 -7.22
C VAL A 74 0.04 3.42 -8.56
N PHE A 75 -0.82 2.87 -9.42
CA PHE A 75 -1.21 3.47 -10.68
C PHE A 75 -1.94 4.80 -10.46
N ILE A 76 -2.93 4.83 -9.56
CA ILE A 76 -3.69 6.05 -9.22
C ILE A 76 -2.74 7.11 -8.66
N PHE A 77 -1.87 6.76 -7.71
CA PHE A 77 -0.89 7.71 -7.17
C PHE A 77 0.11 8.20 -8.22
N GLY A 78 0.60 7.31 -9.09
CA GLY A 78 1.46 7.67 -10.21
C GLY A 78 0.77 8.62 -11.20
N PHE A 79 -0.52 8.41 -11.48
CA PHE A 79 -1.31 9.27 -12.37
C PHE A 79 -1.59 10.65 -11.76
N LEU A 80 -1.94 10.71 -10.46
CA LEU A 80 -2.25 11.96 -9.77
C LEU A 80 -0.97 12.79 -9.49
N LEU A 81 0.14 12.14 -9.16
CA LEU A 81 1.38 12.76 -8.70
C LEU A 81 2.61 12.21 -9.48
N PRO A 82 2.70 12.45 -10.81
CA PRO A 82 3.68 11.80 -11.68
C PRO A 82 5.15 12.10 -11.34
N ARG A 83 5.43 13.28 -10.75
CA ARG A 83 6.79 13.67 -10.33
C ARG A 83 7.33 12.81 -9.18
N GLN A 84 6.45 12.18 -8.41
CA GLN A 84 6.78 11.40 -7.22
C GLN A 84 6.45 9.92 -7.40
N ALA A 85 6.24 9.44 -8.63
CA ALA A 85 5.86 8.05 -8.93
C ALA A 85 6.75 7.01 -8.22
N TRP A 86 8.07 7.25 -8.18
CA TRP A 86 9.02 6.37 -7.52
C TRP A 86 8.81 6.26 -6.00
N GLN A 87 8.36 7.34 -5.34
CA GLN A 87 8.09 7.35 -3.90
C GLN A 87 6.89 6.49 -3.57
N TRP A 88 5.82 6.56 -4.38
CA TRP A 88 4.61 5.77 -4.19
C TRP A 88 4.87 4.27 -4.37
N ALA A 89 5.69 3.90 -5.36
CA ALA A 89 6.12 2.52 -5.54
C ALA A 89 6.92 1.99 -4.35
N LEU A 90 7.81 2.79 -3.75
CA LEU A 90 8.56 2.41 -2.55
C LEU A 90 7.67 2.29 -1.31
N ILE A 91 6.77 3.24 -1.07
CA ILE A 91 5.89 3.23 0.10
C ILE A 91 4.94 2.04 0.04
N ILE A 92 4.27 1.85 -1.11
CA ILE A 92 3.24 0.82 -1.25
C ILE A 92 3.88 -0.55 -1.53
N GLY A 93 4.82 -0.65 -2.47
CA GLY A 93 5.49 -1.93 -2.78
C GLY A 93 6.42 -2.40 -1.66
N GLY A 94 7.08 -1.46 -0.97
CA GLY A 94 7.92 -1.79 0.19
C GLY A 94 7.12 -2.25 1.41
N SER A 95 5.81 -1.98 1.46
CA SER A 95 4.98 -2.38 2.61
C SER A 95 4.89 -3.88 2.78
N VAL A 96 4.93 -4.64 1.67
CA VAL A 96 4.95 -6.11 1.68
C VAL A 96 6.21 -6.60 2.39
N PHE A 97 7.38 -6.06 2.04
CA PHE A 97 8.64 -6.35 2.70
C PHE A 97 8.61 -6.02 4.20
N PHE A 98 8.12 -4.82 4.57
CA PHE A 98 8.02 -4.43 5.97
C PHE A 98 7.01 -5.29 6.74
N ALA A 99 5.89 -5.68 6.14
CA ALA A 99 4.92 -6.58 6.74
C ALA A 99 5.54 -7.96 6.99
N SER A 100 6.26 -8.54 6.02
CA SER A 100 6.98 -9.81 6.22
C SER A 100 8.01 -9.69 7.35
N LEU A 101 8.75 -8.57 7.42
CA LEU A 101 9.75 -8.34 8.46
C LEU A 101 9.11 -8.23 9.85
N ILE A 102 7.99 -7.51 9.97
CA ILE A 102 7.21 -7.43 11.21
C ILE A 102 6.65 -8.80 11.60
N GLY A 103 6.21 -9.60 10.64
CA GLY A 103 5.74 -10.98 10.87
C GLY A 103 6.82 -11.84 11.52
N VAL A 104 8.07 -11.74 11.05
CA VAL A 104 9.22 -12.44 11.64
C VAL A 104 9.48 -11.97 13.08
N THR A 105 9.41 -10.66 13.35
CA THR A 105 9.73 -10.13 14.69
C THR A 105 8.67 -10.49 15.74
N ILE A 106 7.40 -10.59 15.36
CA ILE A 106 6.31 -10.99 16.26
C ILE A 106 6.12 -12.51 16.35
N GLY A 107 6.85 -13.29 15.55
CA GLY A 107 6.69 -14.75 15.46
C GLY A 107 5.36 -15.16 14.81
N TYR A 108 4.80 -14.34 13.93
CA TYR A 108 3.60 -14.67 13.17
C TYR A 108 3.90 -15.79 12.18
N VAL A 109 3.14 -16.87 12.27
CA VAL A 109 3.21 -18.00 11.34
C VAL A 109 1.96 -17.93 10.45
N PRO A 110 2.10 -17.68 9.14
CA PRO A 110 0.96 -17.66 8.23
C PRO A 110 0.26 -19.02 8.21
N PRO A 111 -1.05 -19.06 7.89
CA PRO A 111 -1.81 -20.31 7.83
C PRO A 111 -1.16 -21.27 6.83
N CYS A 112 -0.95 -22.51 7.27
CA CYS A 112 -0.35 -23.54 6.43
C CYS A 112 -1.38 -24.18 5.52
N HIS A 113 -1.10 -24.22 4.22
CA HIS A 113 -1.90 -24.97 3.29
C HIS A 113 -1.72 -26.48 3.54
N PRO A 114 -2.81 -27.27 3.64
CA PRO A 114 -2.69 -28.71 3.85
C PRO A 114 -1.97 -29.37 2.68
N GLY A 115 -0.83 -30.02 2.96
CA GLY A 115 -0.02 -30.72 1.96
C GLY A 115 1.19 -29.95 1.44
N LEU A 116 1.47 -28.75 1.92
CA LEU A 116 2.74 -28.05 1.69
C LEU A 116 3.54 -27.94 2.99
N ASP A 117 4.87 -28.08 2.88
CA ASP A 117 5.78 -27.79 3.99
C ASP A 117 5.76 -26.29 4.28
N CYS A 118 5.48 -25.93 5.54
CA CYS A 118 5.56 -24.55 6.01
C CYS A 118 6.97 -24.25 6.52
N PRO A 119 7.84 -23.61 5.70
CA PRO A 119 9.13 -23.22 6.20
C PRO A 119 8.96 -22.23 7.35
N PRO A 120 9.79 -22.33 8.41
CA PRO A 120 9.78 -21.35 9.48
C PRO A 120 10.04 -19.95 8.91
N PRO A 121 9.47 -18.90 9.51
CA PRO A 121 9.72 -17.53 9.10
C PRO A 121 11.22 -17.26 9.13
N SER A 122 11.80 -16.98 7.97
CA SER A 122 13.22 -16.71 7.80
C SER A 122 13.43 -15.35 7.13
N PHE A 123 14.54 -14.70 7.44
CA PHE A 123 14.91 -13.44 6.80
C PHE A 123 15.04 -13.57 5.27
N GLY A 124 15.45 -14.75 4.79
CA GLY A 124 15.52 -15.05 3.36
C GLY A 124 14.16 -14.97 2.67
N ASN A 125 13.09 -15.41 3.33
CA ASN A 125 11.73 -15.31 2.80
C ASN A 125 11.27 -13.85 2.75
N SER A 126 11.61 -13.03 3.75
CA SER A 126 11.30 -11.60 3.73
C SER A 126 11.96 -10.88 2.55
N LEU A 127 13.18 -11.26 2.15
CA LEU A 127 13.83 -10.65 0.97
C LEU A 127 13.10 -10.96 -0.34
N GLN A 128 12.38 -12.08 -0.44
CA GLN A 128 11.57 -12.39 -1.62
C GLN A 128 10.42 -11.39 -1.80
N ALA A 129 9.91 -10.79 -0.72
CA ALA A 129 8.89 -9.74 -0.78
C ALA A 129 9.39 -8.48 -1.52
N LEU A 130 10.70 -8.26 -1.65
CA LEU A 130 11.24 -7.18 -2.49
C LEU A 130 10.88 -7.34 -3.97
N ILE A 131 10.56 -8.55 -4.43
CA ILE A 131 10.09 -8.78 -5.81
C ILE A 131 8.80 -8.01 -6.08
N ALA A 132 7.96 -7.76 -5.06
CA ALA A 132 6.74 -6.96 -5.17
C ALA A 132 7.00 -5.50 -5.57
N LEU A 133 8.22 -4.98 -5.39
CA LEU A 133 8.58 -3.65 -5.86
C LEU A 133 8.52 -3.53 -7.38
N ILE A 134 8.83 -4.60 -8.13
CA ILE A 134 8.84 -4.57 -9.59
C ILE A 134 7.46 -4.18 -10.15
N PRO A 135 6.36 -4.92 -9.85
CA PRO A 135 5.03 -4.53 -10.30
C PRO A 135 4.57 -3.19 -9.71
N ALA A 136 5.00 -2.83 -8.49
CA ALA A 136 4.70 -1.52 -7.92
C ALA A 136 5.30 -0.36 -8.74
N PHE A 137 6.58 -0.48 -9.14
CA PHE A 137 7.23 0.49 -10.01
C PHE A 137 6.59 0.55 -11.39
N VAL A 138 6.30 -0.60 -12.00
CA VAL A 138 5.62 -0.66 -13.30
C VAL A 138 4.27 0.06 -13.22
N GLY A 139 3.43 -0.25 -12.23
CA GLY A 139 2.13 0.40 -12.07
C GLY A 139 2.24 1.92 -11.87
N ALA A 140 3.17 2.37 -11.02
CA ALA A 140 3.39 3.80 -10.76
C ALA A 140 3.85 4.56 -12.01
N TYR A 141 4.82 4.01 -12.76
CA TYR A 141 5.34 4.66 -13.97
C TYR A 141 4.35 4.63 -15.12
N VAL A 142 3.55 3.57 -15.28
CA VAL A 142 2.48 3.52 -16.29
C VAL A 142 1.42 4.58 -15.99
N GLY A 143 1.02 4.76 -14.73
CA GLY A 143 0.12 5.85 -14.33
C GLY A 143 0.69 7.23 -14.63
N ALA A 144 1.97 7.45 -14.30
CA ALA A 144 2.66 8.72 -14.58
C ALA A 144 2.78 9.00 -16.10
N ALA A 145 3.11 7.99 -16.90
CA ALA A 145 3.21 8.11 -18.35
C ALA A 145 1.87 8.47 -18.98
N LEU A 146 0.76 7.85 -18.52
CA LEU A 146 -0.58 8.17 -18.98
C LEU A 146 -0.94 9.64 -18.69
N ARG A 147 -0.59 10.15 -17.50
CA ARG A 147 -0.80 11.56 -17.14
C ARG A 147 -0.06 12.51 -18.08
N TRP A 148 1.20 12.19 -18.43
CA TRP A 148 1.95 12.99 -19.40
C TRP A 148 1.33 12.97 -20.78
N GLY A 149 0.88 11.79 -21.24
CA GLY A 149 0.18 11.65 -22.53
C GLY A 149 -1.06 12.54 -22.63
N THR A 150 -1.92 12.54 -21.60
CA THR A 150 -3.13 13.38 -21.58
C THR A 150 -2.83 14.89 -21.61
N SER A 151 -1.74 15.29 -20.96
CA SER A 151 -1.32 16.70 -20.91
C SER A 151 -0.77 17.16 -22.27
N TYR A 152 -0.06 16.28 -22.99
CA TYR A 152 0.41 16.57 -24.34
C TYR A 152 -0.73 16.78 -25.33
N LEU A 153 -1.73 15.90 -25.32
CA LEU A 153 -2.90 16.01 -26.20
C LEU A 153 -3.67 17.33 -25.99
N HIS A 154 -3.86 17.75 -24.75
CA HIS A 154 -4.53 19.01 -24.45
C HIS A 154 -3.81 20.23 -25.04
N THR A 155 -2.46 20.22 -25.07
CA THR A 155 -1.71 21.35 -25.64
C THR A 155 -1.76 21.44 -27.16
N GLN A 156 -2.06 20.34 -27.86
CA GLN A 156 -2.21 20.35 -29.32
C GLN A 156 -3.56 20.96 -29.72
N ILE A 157 -4.64 20.59 -29.03
CA ILE A 157 -6.01 21.05 -29.32
C ILE A 157 -6.14 22.59 -29.19
N VAL A 158 -5.41 23.22 -28.27
CA VAL A 158 -5.50 24.68 -28.03
C VAL A 158 -4.78 25.51 -29.10
N LYS A 159 -3.95 24.88 -29.94
CA LYS A 159 -3.17 25.59 -30.98
C LYS A 159 -3.89 25.64 -32.32
N GLU A 160 -4.96 24.89 -32.50
CA GLU A 160 -5.83 24.90 -33.69
C GLU A 160 -6.98 25.90 -33.50
#